data_AF-A0A7Y3HE89-F1
#
_entry.id   AF-A0A7Y3HE89-F1
#
_cell.length_a   1.000
_cell.length_b   1.000
_cell.length_c   1.000
_cell.angle_alpha   90.00
_cell.angle_beta   90.00
_cell.angle_gamma   90.00
#
_symmetry.space_group_name_H-M   'P 1'
#
loop_
_entity.id
_entity.type
_entity.pdbx_description
1 polymer ?
#
loop_
_entity_poly.entity_id
_entity_poly.type
_entity_poly.pdbx_seq_one_letter_code
_entity_poly.pdbx_strand_id
1 'polypeptide(L)'
;MTTDPVRGIFTNRTLNLRSIKAIGYDMDYTLIHYRTDDLEKRAYEITRERLSRRDWPVDDLVFDPSSVVRGLAVDLELGNLVKATRFGYVIRASHGTRMLSYEEVRKAYAGTLIDLSESRYEFMNTLYSLSEGNLFAQLVDRYDAGQLPGVRSYYEIAEAVQTALDRTHVEGTLKAEIHANPDRYVVPDPEVVRALLDQQHAGKHLMLITNADWEFADKMMQLAFDPYLPRDMTWRELFPTIIVSSGKPGFFAHDHHFYRVVDEENALLKPHRGKLEDGSVYYGGNATIL
;
A
#
# COMPACT_ATOMS: atom_id res chain seq x y z
N MET A 1 12.38 3.20 -33.25
CA MET A 1 11.52 2.43 -32.34
C MET A 1 10.75 3.42 -31.49
N THR A 2 9.45 3.55 -31.71
CA THR A 2 8.56 4.27 -30.80
C THR A 2 8.42 3.41 -29.54
N THR A 3 9.07 3.82 -28.45
CA THR A 3 8.84 3.21 -27.14
C THR A 3 7.38 3.39 -26.77
N ASP A 4 6.68 2.30 -26.51
CA ASP A 4 5.38 2.33 -25.85
C ASP A 4 5.54 3.10 -24.53
N PRO A 5 4.88 4.27 -24.35
CA PRO A 5 4.99 5.06 -23.14
C PRO A 5 4.61 4.26 -21.89
N VAL A 6 3.75 3.25 -22.03
CA VAL A 6 3.33 2.36 -20.93
C VAL A 6 4.47 1.47 -20.45
N ARG A 7 5.45 1.16 -21.32
CA ARG A 7 6.64 0.35 -20.99
C ARG A 7 7.91 1.19 -20.79
N GLY A 8 7.77 2.52 -20.72
CA GLY A 8 8.90 3.44 -20.55
C GLY A 8 9.46 3.44 -19.12
N ILE A 9 10.78 3.47 -19.00
CA ILE A 9 11.46 3.74 -17.72
C ILE A 9 11.79 5.24 -17.67
N PHE A 10 11.11 5.98 -16.79
CA PHE A 10 11.34 7.42 -16.60
C PHE A 10 12.48 7.67 -15.61
N THR A 11 13.38 8.60 -15.94
CA THR A 11 14.58 8.86 -15.15
C THR A 11 14.57 10.26 -14.54
N ASN A 12 14.60 10.34 -13.21
CA ASN A 12 14.78 11.61 -12.49
C ASN A 12 16.25 11.92 -12.22
N ARG A 13 17.08 10.87 -12.08
CA ARG A 13 18.53 10.94 -11.86
C ARG A 13 19.20 9.83 -12.65
N THR A 14 20.44 10.04 -13.05
CA THR A 14 21.25 9.02 -13.72
C THR A 14 21.51 7.85 -12.78
N LEU A 15 21.19 6.63 -13.23
CA LEU A 15 21.50 5.38 -12.53
C LEU A 15 22.17 4.42 -13.50
N ASN A 16 23.41 4.01 -13.19
CA ASN A 16 24.12 3.02 -13.99
C ASN A 16 23.77 1.60 -13.52
N LEU A 17 22.87 0.91 -14.22
CA LEU A 17 22.46 -0.46 -13.85
C LEU A 17 23.64 -1.46 -13.85
N ARG A 18 24.75 -1.19 -14.56
CA ARG A 18 25.93 -2.04 -14.52
C ARG A 18 26.62 -2.04 -13.15
N SER A 19 26.62 -0.91 -12.44
CA SER A 19 27.26 -0.80 -11.12
C SER A 19 26.42 -1.42 -10.01
N ILE A 20 25.11 -1.58 -10.21
CA ILE A 20 24.20 -2.20 -9.23
C ILE A 20 24.55 -3.68 -9.08
N LYS A 21 24.74 -4.13 -7.84
CA LYS A 21 25.08 -5.53 -7.50
C LYS A 21 23.90 -6.30 -6.94
N ALA A 22 23.04 -5.63 -6.18
CA ALA A 22 21.84 -6.20 -5.62
C ALA A 22 20.62 -5.34 -5.92
N ILE A 23 19.45 -5.97 -6.05
CA ILE A 23 18.17 -5.33 -6.29
C ILE A 23 17.17 -5.91 -5.29
N GLY A 24 16.69 -5.06 -4.38
CA GLY A 24 15.63 -5.40 -3.43
C GLY A 24 14.27 -5.05 -4.01
N TYR A 25 13.36 -6.02 -4.02
CA TYR A 25 12.00 -5.89 -4.49
C TYR A 25 11.02 -5.87 -3.31
N ASP A 26 10.05 -4.97 -3.36
CA ASP A 26 8.82 -5.13 -2.59
C ASP A 26 7.93 -6.18 -3.26
N MET A 27 7.03 -6.79 -2.51
CA MET A 27 6.10 -7.79 -3.04
C MET A 27 4.82 -7.12 -3.55
N ASP A 28 4.00 -6.64 -2.62
CA ASP A 28 2.68 -6.10 -2.92
C ASP A 28 2.80 -4.80 -3.72
N TYR A 29 2.07 -4.71 -4.82
CA TYR A 29 2.06 -3.56 -5.75
C TYR A 29 3.40 -3.24 -6.42
N THR A 30 4.38 -4.14 -6.34
CA THR A 30 5.67 -4.01 -7.05
C THR A 30 5.98 -5.24 -7.88
N LEU A 31 6.00 -6.42 -7.26
CA LEU A 31 6.13 -7.70 -7.97
C LEU A 31 4.76 -8.29 -8.29
N ILE A 32 3.84 -8.22 -7.34
CA ILE A 32 2.47 -8.71 -7.49
C ILE A 32 1.57 -7.50 -7.65
N HIS A 33 0.91 -7.42 -8.80
CA HIS A 33 -0.07 -6.38 -9.08
C HIS A 33 -1.47 -6.87 -8.74
N TYR A 34 -2.23 -6.02 -8.07
CA TYR A 34 -3.62 -6.31 -7.71
C TYR A 34 -4.60 -5.51 -8.57
N ARG A 35 -5.78 -6.08 -8.81
CA ARG A 35 -6.93 -5.37 -9.36
C ARG A 35 -7.39 -4.36 -8.32
N THR A 36 -6.89 -3.14 -8.46
CA THR A 36 -7.01 -2.10 -7.43
C THR A 36 -8.47 -1.78 -7.11
N ASP A 37 -9.33 -1.68 -8.12
CA ASP A 37 -10.75 -1.37 -7.94
C ASP A 37 -11.48 -2.46 -7.13
N ASP A 38 -11.19 -3.74 -7.41
CA ASP A 38 -11.79 -4.87 -6.67
C ASP A 38 -11.33 -4.90 -5.22
N LEU A 39 -10.04 -4.64 -4.98
CA LEU A 39 -9.46 -4.66 -3.64
C LEU A 39 -9.95 -3.47 -2.81
N GLU A 40 -9.90 -2.26 -3.36
CA GLU A 40 -10.39 -1.04 -2.70
C GLU A 40 -11.90 -1.15 -2.45
N LYS A 41 -12.70 -1.59 -3.43
CA LYS A 41 -14.13 -1.83 -3.20
C LYS A 41 -14.37 -2.79 -2.04
N ARG A 42 -13.59 -3.87 -1.94
CA ARG A 42 -13.75 -4.81 -0.84
C ARG A 42 -13.33 -4.22 0.51
N ALA A 43 -12.23 -3.49 0.56
CA ALA A 43 -11.78 -2.77 1.75
C ALA A 43 -12.86 -1.77 2.22
N TYR A 44 -13.43 -0.99 1.30
CA TYR A 44 -14.55 -0.10 1.54
C TYR A 44 -15.75 -0.84 2.16
N GLU A 45 -16.18 -1.96 1.58
CA GLU A 45 -17.34 -2.73 2.06
C GLU A 45 -17.13 -3.25 3.49
N ILE A 46 -15.95 -3.81 3.78
CA ILE A 46 -15.57 -4.30 5.12
C ILE A 46 -15.59 -3.15 6.13
N THR A 47 -15.00 -2.01 5.77
CA THR A 47 -14.96 -0.83 6.65
C THR A 47 -16.36 -0.27 6.90
N ARG A 48 -17.19 -0.17 5.87
CA ARG A 48 -18.60 0.26 5.99
C ARG A 48 -19.39 -0.64 6.93
N GLU A 49 -19.24 -1.96 6.82
CA GLU A 49 -19.88 -2.92 7.73
C GLU A 49 -19.43 -2.76 9.19
N ARG A 50 -18.16 -2.39 9.42
CA ARG A 50 -17.67 -2.09 10.77
C ARG A 50 -18.21 -0.77 11.31
N LEU A 51 -18.38 0.22 10.44
CA LEU A 51 -18.94 1.53 10.80
C LEU A 51 -20.44 1.45 11.11
N SER A 52 -21.21 0.56 10.46
CA SER A 52 -22.64 0.39 10.76
C SER A 52 -22.91 -0.08 12.19
N ARG A 53 -21.93 -0.69 12.85
CA ARG A 53 -21.98 -1.06 14.29
C ARG A 53 -21.93 0.13 15.25
N ARG A 54 -21.74 1.36 14.74
CA ARG A 54 -21.72 2.62 15.51
C ARG A 54 -23.06 3.38 15.45
N ASP A 55 -24.14 2.73 15.04
CA ASP A 55 -25.44 3.37 14.78
C ASP A 55 -25.37 4.50 13.73
N TRP A 56 -24.37 4.46 12.84
CA TRP A 56 -24.21 5.43 11.76
C TRP A 56 -24.96 4.96 10.50
N PRO A 57 -25.69 5.85 9.80
CA PRO A 57 -26.42 5.52 8.59
C PRO A 57 -25.46 5.40 7.39
N VAL A 58 -24.84 4.23 7.27
CA VAL A 58 -23.81 3.95 6.25
C VAL A 58 -24.19 2.87 5.24
N ASP A 59 -25.31 2.15 5.44
CA ASP A 59 -25.66 0.98 4.64
C ASP A 59 -25.91 1.29 3.16
N ASP A 60 -26.38 2.51 2.86
CA ASP A 60 -26.66 2.99 1.51
C ASP A 60 -25.44 3.60 0.81
N LEU A 61 -24.32 3.77 1.52
CA LEU A 61 -23.10 4.32 0.94
C LEU A 61 -22.47 3.31 -0.03
N VAL A 62 -22.07 3.81 -1.20
CA VAL A 62 -21.51 3.01 -2.30
C VAL A 62 -20.12 3.51 -2.65
N PHE A 63 -19.19 2.58 -2.86
CA PHE A 63 -17.85 2.90 -3.33
C PHE A 63 -17.87 3.46 -4.76
N ASP A 64 -17.28 4.64 -4.95
CA ASP A 64 -17.02 5.22 -6.27
C ASP A 64 -15.50 5.36 -6.49
N PRO A 65 -14.87 4.50 -7.30
CA PRO A 65 -13.43 4.54 -7.55
C PRO A 65 -12.96 5.80 -8.28
N SER A 66 -13.88 6.57 -8.89
CA SER A 66 -13.55 7.80 -9.63
C SER A 66 -13.59 9.07 -8.77
N SER A 67 -14.17 8.97 -7.56
CA SER A 67 -14.38 10.11 -6.66
C SER A 67 -13.10 10.63 -5.99
N VAL A 68 -12.10 9.77 -5.83
CA VAL A 68 -10.87 10.03 -5.08
C VAL A 68 -9.68 9.53 -5.89
N VAL A 69 -8.54 10.22 -5.75
CA VAL A 69 -7.28 9.81 -6.38
C VAL A 69 -6.17 9.71 -5.33
N ARG A 70 -5.16 8.89 -5.58
CA ARG A 70 -4.00 8.76 -4.68
C ARG A 70 -3.21 10.07 -4.58
N GLY A 71 -2.63 10.31 -3.41
CA GLY A 71 -1.79 11.48 -3.15
C GLY A 71 -2.59 12.77 -2.96
N LEU A 72 -3.81 12.65 -2.43
CA LEU A 72 -4.53 13.75 -1.79
C LEU A 72 -4.11 13.85 -0.31
N ALA A 73 -4.43 14.97 0.32
CA ALA A 73 -4.34 15.14 1.76
C ALA A 73 -5.75 15.31 2.33
N VAL A 74 -6.06 14.62 3.43
CA VAL A 74 -7.27 14.85 4.21
C VAL A 74 -7.00 16.02 5.16
N ASP A 75 -7.81 17.06 5.10
CA ASP A 75 -7.78 18.18 6.04
C ASP A 75 -8.75 17.90 7.19
N LEU A 76 -8.20 17.51 8.34
CA LEU A 76 -8.97 17.09 9.52
C LEU A 76 -9.69 18.23 10.23
N GLU A 77 -9.30 19.49 9.96
CA GLU A 77 -9.98 20.65 10.53
C GLU A 77 -11.18 21.08 9.70
N LEU A 78 -11.09 20.97 8.37
CA LEU A 78 -12.12 21.48 7.46
C LEU A 78 -12.98 20.40 6.80
N GLY A 79 -12.67 19.12 7.00
CA GLY A 79 -13.45 18.03 6.38
C GLY A 79 -13.24 17.94 4.87
N ASN A 80 -12.06 18.35 4.39
CA ASN A 80 -11.78 18.47 2.96
C ASN A 80 -10.80 17.41 2.47
N LEU A 81 -10.99 16.97 1.22
CA LEU A 81 -9.95 16.29 0.46
C LEU A 81 -9.22 17.31 -0.40
N VAL A 82 -7.91 17.40 -0.25
CA VAL A 82 -7.11 18.50 -0.78
C VAL A 82 -6.06 17.97 -1.77
N LYS A 83 -6.01 18.56 -2.97
CA LYS A 83 -4.89 18.41 -3.90
C LYS A 83 -3.97 19.61 -3.78
N ALA A 84 -2.78 19.39 -3.25
CA ALA A 84 -1.72 20.39 -3.16
C ALA A 84 -0.65 20.19 -4.23
N THR A 85 0.03 21.27 -4.58
CA THR A 85 1.28 21.24 -5.34
C THR A 85 2.44 20.78 -4.46
N ARG A 86 3.60 20.51 -5.07
CA ARG A 86 4.86 20.23 -4.34
C ARG A 86 5.32 21.34 -3.39
N PHE A 87 4.74 22.55 -3.50
CA PHE A 87 5.05 23.70 -2.66
C PHE A 87 3.96 23.97 -1.61
N GLY A 88 3.00 23.05 -1.45
CA GLY A 88 1.92 23.18 -0.47
C GLY A 88 0.71 24.00 -0.92
N TYR A 89 0.72 24.61 -2.11
CA TYR A 89 -0.44 25.36 -2.61
C TYR A 89 -1.59 24.43 -2.99
N VAL A 90 -2.78 24.69 -2.44
CA VAL A 90 -4.02 23.98 -2.81
C VAL A 90 -4.48 24.42 -4.21
N ILE A 91 -4.65 23.44 -5.09
CA ILE A 91 -5.13 23.67 -6.48
C ILE A 91 -6.54 23.17 -6.70
N ARG A 92 -6.99 22.17 -5.92
CA ARG A 92 -8.36 21.65 -5.91
C ARG A 92 -8.65 21.12 -4.51
N ALA A 93 -9.91 21.21 -4.11
CA ALA A 93 -10.40 20.54 -2.93
C ALA A 93 -11.88 20.15 -3.10
N SER A 94 -12.31 19.13 -2.38
CA SER A 94 -13.72 18.85 -2.12
C SER A 94 -13.99 18.98 -0.63
N HIS A 95 -15.20 19.39 -0.28
CA HIS A 95 -15.75 19.25 1.07
C HIS A 95 -16.77 18.13 1.04
N GLY A 96 -16.50 17.06 1.79
CA GLY A 96 -17.18 15.79 1.57
C GLY A 96 -17.11 15.36 0.10
N THR A 97 -18.23 14.99 -0.50
CA THR A 97 -18.31 14.62 -1.92
C THR A 97 -18.45 15.80 -2.88
N ARG A 98 -18.65 17.03 -2.35
CA ARG A 98 -18.86 18.22 -3.18
C ARG A 98 -17.55 18.93 -3.50
N MET A 99 -17.26 19.07 -4.79
CA MET A 99 -16.14 19.90 -5.23
C MET A 99 -16.32 21.36 -4.83
N LEU A 100 -15.27 21.95 -4.24
CA LEU A 100 -15.23 23.37 -3.92
C LEU A 100 -14.97 24.20 -5.17
N SER A 101 -15.66 25.33 -5.29
CA SER A 101 -15.37 26.36 -6.29
C SER A 101 -14.02 27.02 -6.03
N TYR A 102 -13.48 27.70 -7.04
CA TYR A 102 -12.23 28.44 -6.90
C TYR A 102 -12.28 29.47 -5.76
N GLU A 103 -13.42 30.16 -5.59
CA GLU A 103 -13.61 31.15 -4.54
C GLU A 103 -13.64 30.51 -3.15
N GLU A 104 -14.30 29.36 -2.99
CA GLU A 104 -14.32 28.59 -1.74
C GLU A 104 -12.92 28.09 -1.38
N VAL A 105 -12.19 27.51 -2.35
CA VAL A 105 -10.79 27.07 -2.14
C VAL A 105 -9.92 28.26 -1.73
N ARG A 106 -10.02 29.38 -2.43
CA ARG A 106 -9.26 30.59 -2.09
C ARG A 106 -9.63 31.10 -0.71
N LYS A 107 -10.90 31.11 -0.34
CA LYS A 107 -11.34 31.55 0.99
C LYS A 107 -10.81 30.63 2.10
N ALA A 108 -10.82 29.31 1.87
CA ALA A 108 -10.37 28.32 2.85
C ALA A 108 -8.85 28.26 3.00
N TYR A 109 -8.09 28.47 1.91
CA TYR A 109 -6.65 28.19 1.87
C TYR A 109 -5.78 29.38 1.42
N ALA A 110 -6.33 30.60 1.29
CA ALA A 110 -5.51 31.78 0.96
C ALA A 110 -4.48 32.03 2.07
N GLY A 111 -3.20 31.85 1.74
CA GLY A 111 -2.09 32.03 2.68
C GLY A 111 -1.80 30.80 3.54
N THR A 112 -2.55 29.71 3.39
CA THR A 112 -2.27 28.42 4.02
C THR A 112 -1.47 27.57 3.06
N LEU A 113 -0.28 27.14 3.48
CA LEU A 113 0.49 26.11 2.79
C LEU A 113 0.20 24.78 3.46
N ILE A 114 -0.09 23.76 2.66
CA ILE A 114 -0.20 22.40 3.17
C ILE A 114 1.21 21.91 3.51
N ASP A 115 1.47 21.71 4.79
CA ASP A 115 2.63 21.00 5.31
C ASP A 115 2.20 19.63 5.83
N LEU A 116 2.60 18.57 5.14
CA LEU A 116 2.24 17.19 5.50
C LEU A 116 2.91 16.70 6.79
N SER A 117 3.80 17.49 7.39
CA SER A 117 4.32 17.21 8.73
C SER A 117 3.40 17.70 9.86
N GLU A 118 2.43 18.56 9.56
CA GLU A 118 1.43 19.01 10.52
C GLU A 118 0.37 17.93 10.77
N SER A 119 -0.03 17.77 12.02
CA SER A 119 -1.07 16.82 12.43
C SER A 119 -2.46 17.12 11.86
N ARG A 120 -2.65 18.30 11.27
CA ARG A 120 -3.89 18.70 10.60
C ARG A 120 -4.14 17.89 9.34
N TYR A 121 -3.08 17.42 8.67
CA TYR A 121 -3.19 16.81 7.36
C TYR A 121 -2.77 15.35 7.38
N GLU A 122 -3.58 14.50 6.78
CA GLU A 122 -3.23 13.09 6.57
C GLU A 122 -2.97 12.83 5.10
N PHE A 123 -1.78 12.32 4.77
CA PHE A 123 -1.41 12.06 3.39
C PHE A 123 -1.89 10.68 2.94
N MET A 124 -2.69 10.66 1.87
CA MET A 124 -3.28 9.45 1.32
C MET A 124 -2.31 8.76 0.35
N ASN A 125 -1.39 7.96 0.90
CA ASN A 125 -0.34 7.27 0.15
C ASN A 125 -0.34 5.74 0.30
N THR A 126 -1.35 5.18 0.95
CA THR A 126 -1.46 3.75 1.25
C THR A 126 -2.22 2.98 0.17
N LEU A 127 -2.30 1.66 0.34
CA LEU A 127 -2.95 0.72 -0.59
C LEU A 127 -4.49 0.74 -0.51
N TYR A 128 -5.04 1.45 0.49
CA TYR A 128 -6.49 1.56 0.74
C TYR A 128 -6.96 3.02 0.76
N SER A 129 -6.12 3.91 0.22
CA SER A 129 -6.36 5.35 0.25
C SER A 129 -7.62 5.75 -0.50
N LEU A 130 -8.02 5.02 -1.55
CA LEU A 130 -9.24 5.37 -2.29
C LEU A 130 -10.48 5.07 -1.45
N SER A 131 -10.53 3.90 -0.81
CA SER A 131 -11.60 3.49 0.10
C SER A 131 -11.73 4.45 1.27
N GLU A 132 -10.60 4.77 1.90
CA GLU A 132 -10.50 5.69 3.03
C GLU A 132 -11.06 7.07 2.68
N GLY A 133 -10.55 7.67 1.59
CA GLY A 133 -10.99 8.99 1.16
C GLY A 133 -12.46 9.03 0.75
N ASN A 134 -12.95 8.00 0.05
CA ASN A 134 -14.35 7.95 -0.40
C ASN A 134 -15.30 7.82 0.80
N LEU A 135 -15.01 6.94 1.76
CA LEU A 135 -15.78 6.83 3.00
C LEU A 135 -15.74 8.11 3.80
N PHE A 136 -14.55 8.69 3.99
CA PHE A 136 -14.40 9.95 4.71
C PHE A 136 -15.27 11.04 4.08
N ALA A 137 -15.18 11.23 2.75
CA ALA A 137 -15.97 12.23 2.04
C ALA A 137 -17.48 12.04 2.23
N GLN A 138 -17.98 10.82 2.12
CA GLN A 138 -19.40 10.51 2.31
C GLN A 138 -19.84 10.72 3.77
N LEU A 139 -18.98 10.43 4.74
CA LEU A 139 -19.28 10.64 6.16
C LEU A 139 -19.23 12.11 6.56
N VAL A 140 -18.40 12.92 5.92
CA VAL A 140 -18.45 14.39 6.05
C VAL A 140 -19.83 14.89 5.62
N ASP A 141 -20.38 14.43 4.49
CA ASP A 141 -21.73 14.83 4.07
C ASP A 141 -22.80 14.43 5.10
N ARG A 142 -22.68 13.23 5.70
CA ARG A 142 -23.58 12.76 6.77
C ARG A 142 -23.45 13.60 8.04
N TYR A 143 -22.23 13.95 8.41
CA TYR A 143 -21.96 14.77 9.58
C TYR A 143 -22.58 16.17 9.45
N ASP A 144 -22.39 16.81 8.29
CA ASP A 144 -22.96 18.12 7.97
C ASP A 144 -24.50 18.10 7.96
N ALA A 145 -25.09 16.96 7.56
CA ALA A 145 -26.53 16.73 7.64
C ALA A 145 -27.04 16.43 9.06
N GLY A 146 -26.16 16.37 10.08
CA GLY A 146 -26.49 16.05 11.46
C GLY A 146 -26.83 14.57 11.69
N GLN A 147 -26.37 13.68 10.81
CA GLN A 147 -26.75 12.26 10.78
C GLN A 147 -25.76 11.33 11.50
N LEU A 148 -24.63 11.86 12.00
CA LEU A 148 -23.64 11.09 12.76
C LEU A 148 -23.72 11.41 14.26
N PRO A 149 -24.49 10.65 15.06
CA PRO A 149 -24.63 10.90 16.49
C PRO A 149 -23.29 10.72 17.22
N GLY A 150 -23.02 11.61 18.17
CA GLY A 150 -21.83 11.55 19.03
C GLY A 150 -20.54 12.11 18.41
N VAL A 151 -20.51 12.33 17.10
CA VAL A 151 -19.36 12.93 16.39
C VAL A 151 -19.32 14.43 16.62
N ARG A 152 -18.13 14.96 16.87
CA ARG A 152 -17.92 16.39 17.18
C ARG A 152 -16.97 17.11 16.23
N SER A 153 -16.22 16.39 15.41
CA SER A 153 -15.26 16.96 14.47
C SER A 153 -15.00 16.03 13.29
N TYR A 154 -14.46 16.58 12.20
CA TYR A 154 -14.02 15.76 11.05
C TYR A 154 -12.83 14.87 11.40
N TYR A 155 -11.98 15.27 12.37
CA TYR A 155 -10.95 14.42 12.94
C TYR A 155 -11.53 13.10 13.47
N GLU A 156 -12.61 13.16 14.25
CA GLU A 156 -13.25 11.94 14.80
C GLU A 156 -13.82 11.03 13.69
N ILE A 157 -14.24 11.61 12.56
CA ILE A 157 -14.67 10.83 11.38
C ILE A 157 -13.47 10.11 10.75
N ALA A 158 -12.37 10.84 10.51
CA ALA A 158 -11.14 10.25 9.96
C ALA A 158 -10.61 9.13 10.88
N GLU A 159 -10.55 9.37 12.18
CA GLU A 159 -10.13 8.38 13.17
C GLU A 159 -11.04 7.15 13.19
N ALA A 160 -12.37 7.35 13.10
CA ALA A 160 -13.31 6.24 13.01
C ALA A 160 -13.14 5.43 11.73
N VAL A 161 -12.92 6.09 10.59
CA VAL A 161 -12.64 5.45 9.30
C VAL A 161 -11.33 4.66 9.36
N GLN A 162 -10.25 5.26 9.84
CA GLN A 162 -8.95 4.60 10.00
C GLN A 162 -9.03 3.41 10.95
N THR A 163 -9.74 3.55 12.08
CA THR A 163 -9.94 2.48 13.05
C THR A 163 -10.81 1.36 12.47
N ALA A 164 -11.84 1.68 11.69
CA ALA A 164 -12.63 0.68 11.01
C ALA A 164 -11.83 -0.03 9.90
N LEU A 165 -10.98 0.74 9.20
CA LEU A 165 -9.98 0.25 8.25
C LEU A 165 -8.81 -0.48 8.92
N ASP A 166 -8.81 -0.64 10.27
CA ASP A 166 -7.69 -1.19 11.05
C ASP A 166 -6.94 -2.22 10.24
N ARG A 167 -5.75 -1.76 9.82
CA ARG A 167 -5.00 -2.32 8.71
C ARG A 167 -4.71 -3.77 8.99
N THR A 168 -4.40 -4.14 10.22
CA THR A 168 -4.09 -5.54 10.58
C THR A 168 -5.29 -6.46 10.34
N HIS A 169 -6.47 -6.04 10.76
CA HIS A 169 -7.68 -6.86 10.63
C HIS A 169 -8.25 -6.84 9.21
N VAL A 170 -8.28 -5.68 8.54
CA VAL A 170 -8.74 -5.59 7.15
C VAL A 170 -7.76 -6.30 6.22
N GLU A 171 -6.45 -6.11 6.41
CA GLU A 171 -5.42 -6.82 5.65
C GLU A 171 -5.52 -8.33 5.90
N GLY A 172 -5.75 -8.79 7.14
CA GLY A 172 -5.97 -10.21 7.41
C GLY A 172 -7.19 -10.78 6.66
N THR A 173 -8.33 -10.09 6.68
CA THR A 173 -9.54 -10.52 5.94
C THR A 173 -9.31 -10.49 4.43
N LEU A 174 -8.72 -9.42 3.90
CA LEU A 174 -8.43 -9.29 2.47
C LEU A 174 -7.42 -10.35 2.02
N LYS A 175 -6.33 -10.57 2.77
CA LYS A 175 -5.35 -11.63 2.49
C LYS A 175 -6.02 -12.99 2.41
N ALA A 176 -6.92 -13.31 3.35
CA ALA A 176 -7.67 -14.57 3.32
C ALA A 176 -8.58 -14.68 2.09
N GLU A 177 -9.28 -13.60 1.70
CA GLU A 177 -10.11 -13.57 0.51
C GLU A 177 -9.31 -13.67 -0.80
N ILE A 178 -8.15 -13.00 -0.85
CA ILE A 178 -7.18 -13.09 -1.96
C ILE A 178 -6.70 -14.52 -2.10
N HIS A 179 -6.30 -15.17 -1.00
CA HIS A 179 -5.90 -16.57 -1.01
C HIS A 179 -7.01 -17.50 -1.51
N ALA A 180 -8.26 -17.24 -1.12
CA ALA A 180 -9.39 -18.07 -1.53
C ALA A 180 -9.74 -17.88 -3.02
N ASN A 181 -9.57 -16.67 -3.57
CA ASN A 181 -9.94 -16.34 -4.95
C ASN A 181 -8.90 -15.44 -5.64
N PRO A 182 -7.68 -15.93 -5.88
CA PRO A 182 -6.56 -15.13 -6.36
C PRO A 182 -6.81 -14.51 -7.73
N ASP A 183 -7.48 -15.21 -8.66
CA ASP A 183 -7.79 -14.70 -10.01
C ASP A 183 -8.64 -13.42 -10.01
N ARG A 184 -9.45 -13.24 -8.95
CA ARG A 184 -10.28 -12.05 -8.76
C ARG A 184 -9.44 -10.84 -8.37
N TYR A 185 -8.35 -11.02 -7.65
CA TYR A 185 -7.61 -9.91 -7.06
C TYR A 185 -6.22 -9.71 -7.67
N VAL A 186 -5.59 -10.75 -8.20
CA VAL A 186 -4.23 -10.70 -8.75
C VAL A 186 -4.30 -10.49 -10.26
N VAL A 187 -3.41 -9.64 -10.76
CA VAL A 187 -3.19 -9.44 -12.20
C VAL A 187 -2.01 -10.34 -12.61
N PRO A 188 -2.23 -11.36 -13.45
CA PRO A 188 -1.13 -12.17 -13.95
C PRO A 188 -0.16 -11.36 -14.80
N ASP A 189 1.15 -11.52 -14.54
CA ASP A 189 2.21 -10.89 -15.32
C ASP A 189 3.33 -11.89 -15.63
N PRO A 190 3.27 -12.63 -16.75
CA PRO A 190 4.35 -13.53 -17.14
C PRO A 190 5.65 -12.81 -17.55
N GLU A 191 5.60 -11.51 -17.87
CA GLU A 191 6.78 -10.75 -18.30
C GLU A 191 7.68 -10.38 -17.12
N VAL A 192 7.14 -10.22 -15.91
CA VAL A 192 7.94 -9.97 -14.69
C VAL A 192 8.95 -11.10 -14.45
N VAL A 193 8.54 -12.36 -14.68
CA VAL A 193 9.42 -13.54 -14.52
C VAL A 193 10.61 -13.46 -15.46
N ARG A 194 10.39 -13.08 -16.73
CA ARG A 194 11.47 -12.90 -17.70
C ARG A 194 12.42 -11.79 -17.28
N ALA A 195 11.88 -10.67 -16.81
CA ALA A 195 12.69 -9.53 -16.36
C ALA A 195 13.57 -9.89 -15.14
N LEU A 196 13.09 -10.71 -14.21
CA LEU A 196 13.88 -11.16 -13.06
C LEU A 196 14.96 -12.17 -13.48
N LEU A 197 14.63 -13.13 -14.34
CA LEU A 197 15.60 -14.09 -14.87
C LEU A 197 16.73 -13.38 -15.64
N ASP A 198 16.41 -12.37 -16.46
CA ASP A 198 17.41 -11.57 -17.17
C ASP A 198 18.35 -10.83 -16.21
N GLN A 199 17.83 -10.33 -15.08
CA GLN A 199 18.65 -9.70 -14.05
C GLN A 199 19.55 -10.70 -13.33
N GLN A 200 19.04 -11.90 -12.99
CA GLN A 200 19.88 -12.97 -12.44
C GLN A 200 20.98 -13.38 -13.42
N HIS A 201 20.67 -13.58 -14.70
CA HIS A 201 21.66 -13.88 -15.74
C HIS A 201 22.69 -12.76 -15.93
N ALA A 202 22.30 -11.51 -15.70
CA ALA A 202 23.20 -10.36 -15.68
C ALA A 202 24.05 -10.26 -14.38
N GLY A 203 23.95 -11.24 -13.48
CA GLY A 203 24.71 -11.34 -12.23
C GLY A 203 24.21 -10.40 -11.14
N LYS A 204 22.91 -10.07 -11.13
CA LYS A 204 22.30 -9.28 -10.05
C LYS A 204 21.84 -10.20 -8.92
N HIS A 205 22.16 -9.82 -7.68
CA HIS A 205 21.64 -10.44 -6.47
C HIS A 205 20.23 -9.92 -6.19
N LEU A 206 19.21 -10.75 -6.38
CA LEU A 206 17.83 -10.33 -6.15
C LEU A 206 17.40 -10.65 -4.72
N MET A 207 16.68 -9.72 -4.10
CA MET A 207 16.17 -9.89 -2.75
C MET A 207 14.68 -9.57 -2.72
N LEU A 208 13.89 -10.37 -2.00
CA LEU A 208 12.51 -10.03 -1.67
C LEU A 208 12.50 -9.37 -0.29
N ILE A 209 11.94 -8.17 -0.17
CA ILE A 209 11.85 -7.41 1.09
C ILE A 209 10.42 -6.90 1.25
N THR A 210 9.59 -7.64 1.98
CA THR A 210 8.15 -7.38 2.12
C THR A 210 7.74 -7.12 3.57
N ASN A 211 6.63 -6.40 3.76
CA ASN A 211 5.96 -6.29 5.07
C ASN A 211 4.99 -7.46 5.32
N ALA A 212 4.64 -8.24 4.30
CA ALA A 212 3.86 -9.45 4.47
C ALA A 212 4.59 -10.49 5.34
N ASP A 213 3.83 -11.31 6.06
CA ASP A 213 4.33 -12.50 6.74
C ASP A 213 4.73 -13.60 5.74
N TRP A 214 5.41 -14.62 6.26
CA TRP A 214 5.95 -15.72 5.44
C TRP A 214 4.86 -16.51 4.72
N GLU A 215 3.78 -16.89 5.43
CA GLU A 215 2.74 -17.75 4.88
C GLU A 215 2.03 -17.08 3.70
N PHE A 216 1.69 -15.80 3.84
CA PHE A 216 1.09 -15.02 2.76
C PHE A 216 2.07 -14.83 1.60
N ALA A 217 3.32 -14.44 1.88
CA ALA A 217 4.31 -14.19 0.84
C ALA A 217 4.59 -15.45 0.01
N ASP A 218 4.79 -16.60 0.66
CA ASP A 218 5.10 -17.84 -0.03
C ASP A 218 3.96 -18.29 -0.96
N LYS A 219 2.73 -18.32 -0.46
CA LYS A 219 1.55 -18.70 -1.26
C LYS A 219 1.35 -17.78 -2.46
N MET A 220 1.44 -16.47 -2.24
CA MET A 220 1.23 -15.47 -3.30
C MET A 220 2.32 -15.51 -4.36
N MET A 221 3.58 -15.67 -3.95
CA MET A 221 4.71 -15.79 -4.87
C MET A 221 4.63 -17.08 -5.68
N GLN A 222 4.30 -18.23 -5.05
CA GLN A 222 4.07 -19.49 -5.77
C GLN A 222 2.99 -19.31 -6.83
N LEU A 223 1.85 -18.75 -6.46
CA LEU A 223 0.73 -18.55 -7.38
C LEU A 223 1.06 -17.61 -8.54
N ALA A 224 1.74 -16.50 -8.26
CA ALA A 224 2.00 -15.46 -9.25
C ALA A 224 3.20 -15.76 -10.17
N PHE A 225 4.18 -16.56 -9.72
CA PHE A 225 5.46 -16.76 -10.43
C PHE A 225 5.65 -18.18 -10.95
N ASP A 226 5.38 -19.22 -10.14
CA ASP A 226 5.71 -20.61 -10.49
C ASP A 226 5.07 -21.08 -11.81
N PRO A 227 3.80 -20.74 -12.14
CA PRO A 227 3.20 -21.13 -13.42
C PRO A 227 3.93 -20.60 -14.66
N TYR A 228 4.76 -19.57 -14.52
CA TYR A 228 5.48 -18.91 -15.62
C TYR A 228 6.98 -19.18 -15.60
N LEU A 229 7.48 -19.88 -14.58
CA LEU A 229 8.88 -20.25 -14.46
C LEU A 229 9.23 -21.46 -15.34
N PRO A 230 10.46 -21.53 -15.87
CA PRO A 230 10.88 -22.64 -16.71
C PRO A 230 11.20 -23.89 -15.88
N ARG A 231 10.85 -25.08 -16.40
CA ARG A 231 11.17 -26.39 -15.80
C ARG A 231 10.55 -26.52 -14.39
N ASP A 232 11.23 -27.20 -13.47
CA ASP A 232 10.83 -27.39 -12.07
C ASP A 232 11.34 -26.24 -11.16
N MET A 233 11.64 -25.07 -11.74
CA MET A 233 12.12 -23.92 -10.98
C MET A 233 10.99 -23.30 -10.17
N THR A 234 11.30 -22.90 -8.93
CA THR A 234 10.35 -22.18 -8.06
C THR A 234 10.74 -20.72 -7.88
N TRP A 235 9.80 -19.88 -7.49
CA TRP A 235 10.04 -18.46 -7.22
C TRP A 235 11.19 -18.22 -6.23
N ARG A 236 11.43 -19.16 -5.30
CA ARG A 236 12.52 -19.08 -4.32
C ARG A 236 13.89 -18.99 -4.97
N GLU A 237 14.07 -19.64 -6.11
CA GLU A 237 15.32 -19.58 -6.86
C GLU A 237 15.55 -18.23 -7.53
N LEU A 238 14.50 -17.42 -7.73
CA LEU A 238 14.64 -16.04 -8.19
C LEU A 238 15.24 -15.13 -7.12
N PHE A 239 15.02 -15.42 -5.83
CA PHE A 239 15.39 -14.54 -4.71
C PHE A 239 16.26 -15.26 -3.69
N PRO A 240 17.59 -15.24 -3.86
CA PRO A 240 18.52 -15.81 -2.88
C PRO A 240 18.34 -15.28 -1.45
N THR A 241 17.90 -14.03 -1.27
CA THR A 241 17.61 -13.48 0.06
C THR A 241 16.14 -13.08 0.16
N ILE A 242 15.43 -13.62 1.15
CA ILE A 242 14.03 -13.30 1.39
C ILE A 242 13.89 -12.71 2.80
N ILE A 243 13.28 -11.53 2.90
CA ILE A 243 13.02 -10.80 4.15
C ILE A 243 11.53 -10.49 4.20
N VAL A 244 10.84 -11.10 5.15
CA VAL A 244 9.41 -10.93 5.44
C VAL A 244 9.20 -10.13 6.72
N SER A 245 8.00 -9.59 6.90
CA SER A 245 7.65 -8.73 8.04
C SER A 245 8.71 -7.68 8.36
N SER A 246 9.30 -7.09 7.31
CA SER A 246 10.48 -6.22 7.41
C SER A 246 10.23 -4.96 8.25
N GLY A 247 8.98 -4.52 8.40
CA GLY A 247 8.63 -3.34 9.20
C GLY A 247 8.99 -2.03 8.50
N LYS A 248 8.95 -1.98 7.17
CA LYS A 248 9.13 -0.74 6.39
C LYS A 248 8.09 0.30 6.81
N PRO A 249 8.46 1.59 6.91
CA PRO A 249 9.76 2.17 6.54
C PRO A 249 10.86 1.99 7.59
N GLY A 250 10.54 1.52 8.79
CA GLY A 250 11.46 1.35 9.91
C GLY A 250 12.70 0.50 9.56
N PHE A 251 12.55 -0.50 8.68
CA PHE A 251 13.64 -1.29 8.11
C PHE A 251 14.83 -0.46 7.58
N PHE A 252 14.55 0.71 7.00
CA PHE A 252 15.57 1.59 6.40
C PHE A 252 16.11 2.64 7.37
N ALA A 253 15.47 2.82 8.53
CA ALA A 253 15.75 3.92 9.46
C ALA A 253 16.26 3.45 10.82
N HIS A 254 15.97 2.20 11.21
CA HIS A 254 16.24 1.68 12.55
C HIS A 254 17.06 0.38 12.48
N ASP A 255 17.80 0.10 13.54
CA ASP A 255 18.60 -1.12 13.68
C ASP A 255 17.81 -2.22 14.40
N HIS A 256 16.83 -2.81 13.70
CA HIS A 256 16.08 -3.97 14.20
C HIS A 256 16.84 -5.28 13.95
N HIS A 257 16.68 -6.24 14.86
CA HIS A 257 17.32 -7.55 14.74
C HIS A 257 16.67 -8.42 13.67
N PHE A 258 17.49 -9.24 13.02
CA PHE A 258 17.03 -10.30 12.13
C PHE A 258 16.73 -11.57 12.92
N TYR A 259 15.70 -12.28 12.48
CA TYR A 259 15.45 -13.65 12.87
C TYR A 259 15.41 -14.52 11.62
N ARG A 260 16.07 -15.66 11.64
CA ARG A 260 15.97 -16.65 10.56
C ARG A 260 14.77 -17.55 10.81
N VAL A 261 13.98 -17.81 9.77
CA VAL A 261 12.95 -18.85 9.79
C VAL A 261 13.67 -20.20 9.76
N VAL A 262 13.51 -20.99 10.81
CA VAL A 262 14.14 -22.32 10.94
C VAL A 262 13.15 -23.47 10.79
N ASP A 263 11.86 -23.15 10.84
CA ASP A 263 10.75 -24.05 10.53
C ASP A 263 9.70 -23.20 9.81
N GLU A 264 9.49 -23.48 8.53
CA GLU A 264 8.57 -22.74 7.69
C GLU A 264 7.11 -23.16 7.89
N GLU A 265 6.88 -24.43 8.28
CA GLU A 265 5.54 -24.95 8.55
C GLU A 265 4.96 -24.36 9.83
N ASN A 266 5.79 -24.25 10.87
CA ASN A 266 5.40 -23.71 12.17
C ASN A 266 5.83 -22.25 12.40
N ALA A 267 6.40 -21.61 11.38
CA ALA A 267 6.94 -20.26 11.42
C ALA A 267 7.88 -20.00 12.61
N LEU A 268 8.73 -20.98 12.98
CA LEU A 268 9.64 -20.83 14.11
C LEU A 268 10.84 -19.97 13.73
N LEU A 269 11.15 -19.04 14.63
CA LEU A 269 12.19 -18.03 14.43
C LEU A 269 13.38 -18.27 15.36
N LYS A 270 14.59 -18.14 14.82
CA LYS A 270 15.84 -18.12 15.60
C LYS A 270 16.54 -16.77 15.42
N PRO A 271 17.02 -16.12 16.50
CA PRO A 271 17.83 -14.91 16.37
C PRO A 271 19.01 -15.12 15.41
N HIS A 272 19.17 -14.21 14.44
CA HIS A 272 20.25 -14.25 13.47
C HIS A 272 21.27 -13.14 13.77
N ARG A 273 22.56 -13.46 13.62
CA ARG A 273 23.65 -12.51 13.79
C ARG A 273 24.66 -12.70 12.67
N GLY A 274 25.06 -11.60 12.03
CA GLY A 274 26.01 -11.61 10.92
C GLY A 274 25.33 -11.61 9.56
N LYS A 275 26.09 -11.94 8.52
CA LYS A 275 25.65 -11.83 7.12
C LYS A 275 24.43 -12.70 6.85
N LEU A 276 23.57 -12.23 5.95
CA LEU A 276 22.47 -13.04 5.43
C LEU A 276 23.04 -14.13 4.52
N GLU A 277 22.43 -15.31 4.60
CA GLU A 277 22.80 -16.50 3.85
C GLU A 277 21.79 -16.75 2.74
N ASP A 278 22.28 -17.08 1.56
CA ASP A 278 21.43 -17.38 0.42
C ASP A 278 20.56 -18.63 0.68
N GLY A 279 19.36 -18.62 0.11
CA GLY A 279 18.35 -19.66 0.27
C GLY A 279 17.65 -19.63 1.63
N SER A 280 17.89 -18.61 2.47
CA SER A 280 17.24 -18.47 3.77
C SER A 280 16.17 -17.39 3.77
N VAL A 281 15.14 -17.62 4.58
CA VAL A 281 14.09 -16.63 4.89
C VAL A 281 14.40 -15.95 6.22
N TYR A 282 14.24 -14.65 6.24
CA TYR A 282 14.46 -13.81 7.40
C TYR A 282 13.22 -12.99 7.76
N TYR A 283 13.03 -12.72 9.04
CA TYR A 283 11.96 -11.90 9.60
C TYR A 283 12.55 -10.60 10.16
N GLY A 284 11.91 -9.46 9.84
CA GLY A 284 12.26 -8.15 10.38
C GLY A 284 13.59 -7.62 9.81
N GLY A 285 14.50 -7.25 10.72
CA GLY A 285 15.84 -6.79 10.36
C GLY A 285 15.94 -5.32 9.94
N ASN A 286 17.07 -4.99 9.32
CA ASN A 286 17.39 -3.64 8.88
C ASN A 286 18.28 -3.61 7.63
N ALA A 287 18.24 -2.49 6.91
CA ALA A 287 18.97 -2.32 5.66
C ALA A 287 20.49 -2.22 5.83
N THR A 288 21.01 -1.92 7.02
CA THR A 288 22.45 -1.68 7.25
C THR A 288 23.29 -2.95 7.06
N ILE A 289 22.69 -4.13 7.17
CA ILE A 289 23.38 -5.41 7.00
C ILE A 289 23.46 -5.88 5.53
N LEU A 290 22.68 -5.26 4.64
CA LEU A 290 22.58 -5.58 3.21
C LEU A 290 23.74 -4.95 2.42
#